data_AF-A0A950QN98-F1
#
_entry.id   AF-A0A950QN98-F1
#
_cell.length_a   1.000
_cell.length_b   1.000
_cell.length_c   1.000
_cell.angle_alpha   90.00
_cell.angle_beta   90.00
_cell.angle_gamma   90.00
#
_symmetry.space_group_name_H-M   'P 1'
#
loop_
_entity.id
_entity.type
_entity.pdbx_description
1 polymer ?
#
loop_
_entity_poly.entity_id
_entity_poly.type
_entity_poly.pdbx_seq_one_letter_code
_entity_poly.pdbx_strand_id
1 'polypeptide(L)'
;MTKLYWLDGMSPGKLAVASRPRGSDWLSDEMSAWRQAGIDVIVSLLTPVEENELELRLEAQQARHAGLEFVSFPIVDRSVPTSAEGLVKLIDRIDKNISPEELEQAVAGL
;
A
#
# COMPACT_ATOMS: atom_id res chain seq x y z
N MET A 1 -11.45 -9.57 -6.35
CA MET A 1 -10.36 -8.58 -6.24
C MET A 1 -10.73 -7.31 -7.00
N THR A 2 -10.52 -6.16 -6.38
CA THR A 2 -10.51 -4.83 -6.95
C THR A 2 -9.35 -4.70 -7.91
N LYS A 3 -9.59 -4.02 -9.03
CA LYS A 3 -8.59 -3.88 -10.09
C LYS A 3 -7.43 -2.99 -9.63
N LEU A 4 -6.21 -3.50 -9.78
CA LEU A 4 -4.97 -2.74 -9.67
C LEU A 4 -4.66 -2.09 -11.03
N TYR A 5 -4.41 -0.79 -11.02
CA TYR A 5 -3.91 -0.05 -12.18
C TYR A 5 -2.43 0.23 -11.97
N TRP A 6 -1.59 -0.55 -12.64
CA TRP A 6 -0.14 -0.39 -12.59
C TRP A 6 0.29 0.85 -13.35
N LEU A 7 1.25 1.56 -12.77
CA LEU A 7 1.87 2.74 -13.36
C LEU A 7 3.26 2.37 -13.86
N ASP A 8 3.54 2.69 -15.13
CA ASP A 8 4.82 2.42 -15.78
C ASP A 8 5.87 3.50 -15.48
N GLY A 9 7.15 3.17 -15.69
CA GLY A 9 8.25 4.14 -15.65
C GLY A 9 8.87 4.40 -14.28
N MET A 10 8.45 3.66 -13.25
CA MET A 10 9.10 3.67 -11.94
C MET A 10 10.07 2.50 -11.84
N SER A 11 11.35 2.81 -11.71
CA SER A 11 12.42 1.85 -11.41
C SER A 11 13.46 2.55 -10.54
N PRO A 12 13.90 1.94 -9.42
CA PRO A 12 13.50 0.63 -8.89
C PRO A 12 12.03 0.62 -8.40
N GLY A 13 11.43 -0.57 -8.29
CA GLY A 13 10.08 -0.77 -7.73
C GLY A 13 8.92 -0.77 -8.73
N LYS A 14 7.71 -0.92 -8.20
CA LYS A 14 6.45 -0.84 -8.95
C LYS A 14 5.41 -0.16 -8.07
N LEU A 15 4.50 0.60 -8.67
CA LEU A 15 3.37 1.18 -7.95
C LEU A 15 2.09 0.97 -8.75
N ALA A 16 1.03 0.63 -8.01
CA ALA A 16 -0.31 0.50 -8.52
C ALA A 16 -1.25 1.38 -7.71
N VAL A 17 -2.31 1.87 -8.36
CA VAL A 17 -3.43 2.53 -7.70
C VAL A 17 -4.68 1.66 -7.83
N ALA A 18 -5.54 1.71 -6.82
CA ALA A 18 -6.81 1.01 -6.81
C ALA A 18 -7.85 1.84 -6.07
N SER A 19 -9.14 1.57 -6.34
CA SER A 19 -10.19 1.96 -5.41
C SER A 19 -10.08 1.16 -4.11
N ARG A 20 -10.86 1.52 -3.10
CA ARG A 20 -10.95 0.74 -1.85
C ARG A 20 -11.20 -0.77 -2.11
N PRO A 21 -10.72 -1.66 -1.22
CA PRO A 21 -11.13 -3.06 -1.26
C PRO A 21 -12.65 -3.21 -1.02
N ARG A 22 -13.19 -4.35 -1.40
CA ARG A 22 -14.59 -4.77 -1.30
C ARG A 22 -15.07 -4.81 0.15
N GLY A 23 -14.18 -5.06 1.11
CA GLY A 23 -14.46 -5.03 2.55
C GLY A 23 -15.19 -6.26 3.08
N SER A 24 -15.52 -6.22 4.38
CA SER A 24 -16.29 -7.24 5.10
C SER A 24 -15.78 -8.67 4.85
N ASP A 25 -16.65 -9.62 4.54
CA ASP A 25 -16.29 -11.04 4.39
C ASP A 25 -15.26 -11.31 3.28
N TRP A 26 -15.11 -10.38 2.32
CA TRP A 26 -14.21 -10.52 1.18
C TRP A 26 -12.83 -9.91 1.41
N LEU A 27 -12.63 -9.20 2.53
CA LEU A 27 -11.44 -8.41 2.77
C LEU A 27 -10.18 -9.29 2.86
N SER A 28 -10.27 -10.44 3.54
CA SER A 28 -9.15 -11.38 3.67
C SER A 28 -8.69 -11.95 2.32
N ASP A 29 -9.64 -12.37 1.49
CA ASP A 29 -9.38 -12.91 0.15
C ASP A 29 -8.75 -11.84 -0.76
N GLU A 30 -9.17 -10.59 -0.59
CA GLU A 30 -8.63 -9.48 -1.36
C GLU A 30 -7.19 -9.13 -0.97
N MET A 31 -6.89 -9.10 0.33
CA MET A 31 -5.52 -8.92 0.82
C MET A 31 -4.61 -10.05 0.31
N SER A 32 -5.10 -11.29 0.36
CA SER A 32 -4.37 -12.45 -0.16
C SER A 32 -4.12 -12.33 -1.67
N ALA A 33 -5.11 -11.87 -2.43
CA ALA A 33 -4.97 -11.67 -3.87
C ALA A 33 -4.01 -10.52 -4.22
N TRP A 34 -4.00 -9.42 -3.45
CA TRP A 34 -3.01 -8.35 -3.62
C TRP A 34 -1.59 -8.82 -3.30
N ARG A 35 -1.40 -9.64 -2.25
CA ARG A 35 -0.10 -10.26 -1.97
C ARG A 35 0.37 -11.13 -3.13
N GLN A 36 -0.51 -11.98 -3.67
CA GLN A 36 -0.20 -12.83 -4.83
C GLN A 36 0.10 -12.03 -6.10
N ALA A 37 -0.47 -10.83 -6.24
CA ALA A 37 -0.18 -9.89 -7.33
C ALA A 37 1.18 -9.18 -7.17
N GLY A 38 1.92 -9.43 -6.08
CA GLY A 38 3.23 -8.83 -5.82
C GLY A 38 3.15 -7.46 -5.15
N ILE A 39 2.06 -7.15 -4.44
CA ILE A 39 2.02 -6.00 -3.54
C ILE A 39 2.74 -6.37 -2.24
N ASP A 40 3.58 -5.47 -1.75
CA ASP A 40 4.27 -5.58 -0.46
C ASP A 40 3.70 -4.60 0.56
N VAL A 41 3.35 -3.38 0.12
CA VAL A 41 2.89 -2.27 0.96
C VAL A 41 1.56 -1.71 0.43
N ILE A 42 0.58 -1.55 1.31
CA ILE A 42 -0.65 -0.80 1.08
C ILE A 42 -0.53 0.56 1.76
N VAL A 43 -0.80 1.63 1.01
CA VAL A 43 -1.01 2.97 1.54
C VAL A 43 -2.50 3.30 1.40
N SER A 44 -3.24 3.32 2.51
CA SER A 44 -4.65 3.69 2.52
C SER A 44 -4.80 5.19 2.77
N LEU A 45 -5.52 5.86 1.89
CA LEU A 45 -5.82 7.30 1.99
C LEU A 45 -7.17 7.58 2.65
N LEU A 46 -7.88 6.53 3.06
CA LEU A 46 -9.19 6.66 3.69
C LEU A 46 -9.07 7.30 5.07
N THR A 47 -9.99 8.19 5.38
CA THR A 47 -10.17 8.73 6.72
C THR A 47 -10.79 7.67 7.64
N PRO A 48 -10.63 7.79 8.98
CA PRO A 48 -11.28 6.87 9.92
C PRO A 48 -12.81 6.82 9.80
N VAL A 49 -13.44 7.92 9.35
CA VAL A 49 -14.88 7.97 9.09
C VAL A 49 -15.23 7.09 7.89
N GLU A 50 -14.50 7.25 6.79
CA GLU A 50 -14.68 6.42 5.59
C GLU A 50 -14.39 4.95 5.85
N GLU A 51 -13.35 4.61 6.63
CA GLU A 51 -13.08 3.22 7.04
C GLU A 51 -14.29 2.59 7.75
N ASN A 52 -15.01 3.36 8.57
CA ASN A 52 -16.21 2.88 9.24
C ASN A 52 -17.39 2.75 8.27
N GLU A 53 -17.64 3.78 7.45
CA GLU A 53 -18.75 3.80 6.48
C GLU A 53 -18.60 2.74 5.37
N LEU A 54 -17.37 2.36 5.05
CA LEU A 54 -17.04 1.39 4.00
C LEU A 54 -16.78 -0.02 4.54
N GLU A 55 -16.98 -0.24 5.84
CA GLU A 55 -16.76 -1.53 6.52
C GLU A 55 -15.31 -2.04 6.40
N LEU A 56 -14.34 -1.13 6.50
CA LEU A 56 -12.90 -1.37 6.34
C LEU A 56 -12.07 -1.21 7.61
N ARG A 57 -12.70 -1.12 8.78
CA ARG A 57 -12.00 -1.03 10.08
C ARG A 57 -10.99 -2.16 10.34
N LEU A 58 -11.14 -3.30 9.67
CA LEU A 58 -10.25 -4.45 9.79
C LEU A 58 -9.18 -4.52 8.68
N GLU A 59 -9.13 -3.56 7.75
CA GLU A 59 -8.21 -3.56 6.60
C GLU A 59 -6.75 -3.70 7.04
N ALA A 60 -6.32 -2.87 7.98
CA ALA A 60 -4.96 -2.94 8.51
C ALA A 60 -4.63 -4.29 9.15
N GLN A 61 -5.60 -4.93 9.81
CA GLN A 61 -5.40 -6.24 10.44
C GLN A 61 -5.31 -7.34 9.37
N GLN A 62 -6.23 -7.35 8.41
CA GLN A 62 -6.27 -8.36 7.36
C GLN A 62 -5.09 -8.25 6.40
N ALA A 63 -4.64 -7.04 6.09
CA ALA A 63 -3.42 -6.80 5.34
C ALA A 63 -2.21 -7.48 6.01
N ARG A 64 -2.02 -7.24 7.31
CA ARG A 64 -0.92 -7.85 8.08
C ARG A 64 -1.02 -9.37 8.14
N HIS A 65 -2.23 -9.92 8.28
CA HIS A 65 -2.43 -11.38 8.24
C HIS A 65 -2.06 -11.98 6.88
N ALA A 66 -2.27 -11.25 5.79
CA ALA A 66 -1.85 -11.66 4.44
C ALA A 66 -0.35 -11.40 4.15
N GLY A 67 0.41 -10.90 5.13
CA GLY A 67 1.84 -10.60 4.98
C GLY A 67 2.11 -9.29 4.22
N LEU A 68 1.17 -8.35 4.24
CA LEU A 68 1.30 -7.01 3.67
C LEU A 68 1.61 -5.98 4.75
N GLU A 69 2.50 -5.04 4.45
CA GLU A 69 2.62 -3.82 5.23
C GLU A 69 1.41 -2.92 4.97
N PHE A 70 0.88 -2.29 6.02
CA PHE A 70 -0.24 -1.35 5.91
C PHE A 70 0.12 0.00 6.52
N VAL A 71 -0.06 1.07 5.74
CA VAL A 71 0.18 2.45 6.13
C VAL A 71 -1.11 3.25 5.94
N SER A 72 -1.64 3.79 7.03
CA SER A 72 -2.74 4.76 6.97
C SER A 72 -2.17 6.17 6.80
N PHE A 73 -2.60 6.86 5.75
CA PHE A 73 -2.24 8.25 5.45
C PHE A 73 -3.50 9.00 4.98
N PRO A 74 -4.43 9.33 5.89
CA PRO A 74 -5.76 9.81 5.54
C PRO A 74 -5.72 11.16 4.84
N ILE A 75 -6.46 11.29 3.74
CA ILE A 75 -6.67 12.54 3.00
C ILE A 75 -8.17 12.74 2.84
N VAL A 76 -8.67 13.90 3.26
CA VAL A 76 -10.09 14.27 3.10
C VAL A 76 -10.42 14.37 1.61
N ASP A 77 -11.61 13.92 1.21
CA ASP A 77 -12.07 14.03 -0.18
C ASP A 77 -11.87 15.45 -0.74
N ARG A 78 -11.43 15.51 -2.00
CA ARG A 78 -11.12 16.75 -2.73
C ARG A 78 -10.12 17.68 -2.04
N SER A 79 -9.28 17.14 -1.16
CA SER A 79 -8.24 17.88 -0.45
C SER A 79 -6.84 17.37 -0.79
N VAL A 80 -5.82 18.05 -0.26
CA VAL A 80 -4.42 17.65 -0.33
C VAL A 80 -3.94 17.16 1.04
N PRO A 81 -2.80 16.46 1.14
CA PRO A 81 -2.18 16.12 2.42
C PRO A 81 -2.05 17.35 3.33
N THR A 82 -2.48 17.21 4.58
CA THR A 82 -2.46 18.30 5.56
C THR A 82 -1.05 18.63 6.08
N SER A 83 -0.09 17.73 5.85
CA SER A 83 1.32 17.89 6.25
C SER A 83 2.26 17.48 5.12
N ALA A 84 2.98 18.45 4.58
CA ALA A 84 4.05 18.20 3.61
C ALA A 84 5.19 17.38 4.23
N GLU A 85 5.56 17.64 5.49
CA GLU A 85 6.56 16.86 6.21
C GLU A 85 6.11 15.40 6.39
N GLY A 86 4.84 15.19 6.73
CA GLY A 86 4.27 13.85 6.85
C GLY A 86 4.30 13.08 5.53
N LEU A 87 3.99 13.77 4.42
CA LEU A 87 4.08 13.19 3.07
C LEU A 87 5.51 12.80 2.71
N VAL A 88 6.49 13.68 2.96
CA VAL A 88 7.91 13.38 2.70
C VAL A 88 8.36 12.16 3.52
N LYS A 89 8.02 12.09 4.81
CA LYS A 89 8.33 10.91 5.65
C LYS A 89 7.71 9.62 5.13
N LEU A 90 6.50 9.69 4.57
CA LEU A 90 5.85 8.52 3.96
C LEU A 90 6.61 8.08 2.71
N ILE A 91 6.99 9.02 1.83
CA ILE A 91 7.76 8.73 0.62
C ILE A 91 9.10 8.10 1.00
N ASP A 92 9.84 8.70 1.95
CA ASP A 92 11.13 8.16 2.43
C ASP A 92 11.00 6.74 3.00
N ARG A 93 9.88 6.43 3.65
CA ARG A 93 9.60 5.08 4.15
C ARG A 93 9.38 4.09 3.02
N ILE A 94 8.60 4.46 2.00
CA ILE A 94 8.30 3.60 0.86
C ILE A 94 9.55 3.36 0.01
N ASP A 95 10.36 4.41 -0.20
CA ASP A 95 11.58 4.34 -1.02
C ASP A 95 12.63 3.35 -0.44
N LYS A 96 12.73 3.28 0.90
CA LYS A 96 13.57 2.28 1.59
C LYS A 96 13.14 0.83 1.34
N ASN A 97 11.86 0.59 1.09
CA ASN A 97 11.34 -0.75 0.76
C ASN A 97 11.51 -1.11 -0.72
N ILE A 98 11.80 -0.13 -1.57
CA ILE A 98 11.99 -0.29 -3.01
C ILE A 98 13.47 -0.45 -3.38
N SER A 99 14.35 0.08 -2.53
CA SER A 99 15.79 0.09 -2.75
C SER A 99 16.35 -1.35 -2.79
N PRO A 100 17.06 -1.72 -3.88
CA PRO A 100 17.65 -3.05 -3.99
C PRO A 100 18.91 -3.13 -3.12
N GLU A 101 18.75 -3.27 -1.81
CA GLU A 101 19.88 -3.55 -0.92
C GLU A 101 20.46 -4.97 -1.18
N GLU A 102 19.70 -5.85 -1.85
CA GLU A 102 20.06 -7.25 -2.07
C GLU A 102 20.73 -7.53 -3.44
N LEU A 103 20.68 -6.62 -4.42
CA LEU A 103 21.30 -6.89 -5.73
C LEU A 103 22.81 -6.61 -5.76
N GLU A 104 23.33 -5.66 -4.98
CA GLU A 104 24.79 -5.38 -4.98
C GLU A 104 25.61 -6.50 -4.31
N GLN A 105 25.06 -7.22 -3.33
CA GLN A 105 25.76 -8.33 -2.67
C GLN A 105 25.84 -9.60 -3.53
N ALA A 106 24.92 -9.79 -4.48
CA ALA A 106 24.92 -10.93 -5.39
C ALA A 106 25.91 -10.76 -6.57
N VAL A 107 26.25 -9.52 -6.95
CA VAL A 107 27.24 -9.24 -8.02
C VAL A 107 28.65 -9.02 -7.49
N ALA A 108 28.81 -8.59 -6.23
CA ALA A 108 30.12 -8.43 -5.60
C ALA A 108 30.77 -9.77 -5.19
N GLY A 109 30.05 -10.89 -5.34
CA GLY A 109 30.52 -12.25 -5.06
C GLY A 109 30.84 -13.10 -6.30
N LEU A 110 30.84 -12.51 -7.51
CA LEU A 110 31.26 -13.15 -8.77
C LEU A 110 32.53 -12.49 -9.32
#